data_AF-A0A1Q9PH47-F1
#
_entry.id   AF-A0A1Q9PH47-F1
#
_cell.length_a   1.000
_cell.length_b   1.000
_cell.length_c   1.000
_cell.angle_alpha   90.00
_cell.angle_beta   90.00
_cell.angle_gamma   90.00
#
_symmetry.space_group_name_H-M   'P 1'
#
loop_
_entity.id
_entity.type
_entity.pdbx_description
1 polymer ?
#
loop_
_entity_poly.entity_id
_entity_poly.type
_entity_poly.pdbx_seq_one_letter_code
_entity_poly.pdbx_strand_id
1 'polypeptide(L)'
;MEELKYLEPTELLEKIYATLCSEYEDEQHYDKEQDQQEISISKKRLTKKVFNEFVVDEEYFLTMDSKKFKEQYQLFEKDFLKLITGCGENGIAYETFIEIIDDLVACAKFRVNAFEKLKEEIGKAHEASEEEVEEDEE
;
A
#
# COMPACT_ATOMS: atom_id res chain seq x y z
N MET A 1 -13.93 3.55 17.93
CA MET A 1 -13.96 3.76 16.47
C MET A 1 -13.83 2.39 15.87
N GLU A 2 -14.73 1.98 14.99
CA GLU A 2 -14.53 0.73 14.24
C GLU A 2 -13.26 0.90 13.40
N GLU A 3 -12.33 -0.05 13.53
CA GLU A 3 -11.17 -0.14 12.64
C GLU A 3 -11.68 -0.46 11.24
N LEU A 4 -11.47 0.47 10.31
CA LEU A 4 -11.76 0.24 8.90
C LEU A 4 -10.66 -0.66 8.37
N LYS A 5 -10.95 -1.96 8.27
CA LYS A 5 -10.04 -2.95 7.68
C LYS A 5 -10.18 -2.94 6.16
N TYR A 6 -9.14 -2.51 5.47
CA TYR A 6 -9.10 -2.43 4.00
C TYR A 6 -8.26 -3.52 3.36
N LEU A 7 -7.19 -3.94 4.04
CA LEU A 7 -6.31 -5.01 3.61
C LEU A 7 -6.95 -6.36 3.95
N GLU A 8 -7.06 -7.23 2.95
CA GLU A 8 -7.56 -8.59 3.09
C GLU A 8 -6.37 -9.54 3.33
N PRO A 9 -6.18 -10.10 4.54
CA PRO A 9 -5.07 -10.98 4.82
C PRO A 9 -5.23 -12.31 4.09
N THR A 10 -4.12 -12.84 3.57
CA THR A 10 -4.10 -14.16 2.94
C THR A 10 -3.04 -15.05 3.58
N GLU A 11 -3.28 -16.36 3.61
CA GLU A 11 -2.26 -17.30 4.11
C GLU A 11 -0.94 -17.20 3.34
N LEU A 12 -1.00 -16.85 2.05
CA LEU A 12 0.19 -16.70 1.22
C LEU A 12 1.00 -15.48 1.66
N LEU A 13 0.33 -14.35 1.93
CA LEU A 13 0.96 -13.15 2.45
C LEU A 13 1.65 -13.42 3.79
N GLU A 14 0.98 -14.12 4.71
CA GLU A 14 1.55 -14.53 6.00
C GLU A 14 2.83 -15.37 5.82
N LYS A 15 2.76 -16.41 4.97
CA LYS A 15 3.91 -17.30 4.71
C LYS A 15 5.11 -16.56 4.12
N ILE A 16 4.86 -15.65 3.17
CA ILE A 16 5.94 -14.86 2.55
C ILE A 16 6.53 -13.87 3.55
N TYR A 17 5.70 -13.21 4.35
CA TYR A 17 6.16 -12.29 5.39
C TYR A 17 6.98 -13.01 6.47
N ALA A 18 6.55 -14.19 6.93
CA ALA A 18 7.31 -15.02 7.86
C ALA A 18 8.67 -15.42 7.27
N THR A 19 8.72 -15.74 5.97
CA THR A 19 9.98 -16.05 5.27
C THR A 19 10.89 -14.81 5.21
N LEU A 20 10.33 -13.62 4.96
CA LEU A 20 11.10 -12.38 4.99
C LEU A 20 11.74 -12.15 6.38
N CYS A 21 10.99 -12.35 7.46
CA CYS A 21 11.51 -12.22 8.83
C CYS A 21 12.65 -13.21 9.09
N SER A 22 12.48 -14.48 8.70
CA SER A 22 13.52 -15.51 8.81
C SER A 22 14.82 -15.10 8.11
N GLU A 23 14.74 -14.47 6.92
CA GLU A 23 15.92 -14.04 6.18
C GLU A 23 16.65 -12.86 6.86
N TYR A 24 15.95 -12.04 7.63
CA TYR A 24 16.61 -11.02 8.47
C TYR A 24 17.29 -11.64 9.69
N GLU A 25 16.69 -12.68 10.28
CA GLU A 25 17.30 -13.44 11.37
C GLU A 25 18.56 -14.19 10.89
N ASP A 26 18.45 -14.88 9.76
CA ASP A 26 19.55 -15.68 9.18
C ASP A 26 20.76 -14.82 8.78
N GLU A 27 20.58 -13.55 8.41
CA GLU A 27 21.68 -12.62 8.09
C GLU A 27 22.72 -12.54 9.20
N GLN A 28 22.29 -12.65 10.45
CA GLN A 28 23.17 -12.61 11.63
C GLN A 28 24.12 -13.82 11.73
N HIS A 29 23.90 -14.84 10.92
CA HIS A 29 24.66 -16.08 10.89
C HIS A 29 25.57 -16.21 9.66
N TYR A 30 25.56 -15.23 8.76
CA TYR A 30 26.40 -15.22 7.55
C TYR A 30 27.56 -14.22 7.65
N ASP A 31 28.77 -14.77 7.78
CA ASP A 31 30.00 -13.98 7.88
C ASP A 31 30.68 -13.74 6.52
N LYS A 32 30.31 -14.51 5.49
CA LYS A 32 30.93 -14.42 4.17
C LYS A 32 30.23 -13.36 3.34
N GLU A 33 31.03 -12.53 2.66
CA GLU A 33 30.53 -11.46 1.79
C GLU A 33 29.56 -11.98 0.71
N GLN A 34 29.85 -13.16 0.12
CA GLN A 34 28.97 -13.76 -0.88
C GLN A 34 27.60 -14.12 -0.29
N ASP A 35 27.57 -14.77 0.87
CA ASP A 35 26.33 -15.16 1.55
C ASP A 35 25.52 -13.91 1.95
N GLN A 36 26.20 -12.85 2.40
CA GLN A 36 25.58 -11.55 2.70
C GLN A 36 24.99 -10.86 1.44
N GLN A 37 25.62 -11.00 0.28
CA GLN A 37 25.07 -10.48 -0.97
C GLN A 37 23.83 -11.27 -1.41
N GLU A 38 23.88 -12.60 -1.31
CA GLU A 38 22.77 -13.48 -1.68
C GLU A 38 21.53 -13.21 -0.80
N ILE A 39 21.72 -13.10 0.52
CA ILE A 39 20.62 -12.79 1.44
C ILE A 39 20.06 -11.37 1.24
N SER A 40 20.91 -10.39 0.94
CA SER A 40 20.45 -9.03 0.59
C SER A 40 19.54 -9.03 -0.63
N ILE A 41 19.85 -9.83 -1.66
CA ILE A 41 19.01 -10.00 -2.85
C ILE A 41 17.70 -10.70 -2.49
N SER A 42 17.77 -11.76 -1.68
CA SER A 42 16.60 -12.52 -1.20
C SER A 42 15.61 -11.61 -0.47
N LYS A 43 16.07 -10.85 0.54
CA LYS A 43 15.25 -9.89 1.29
C LYS A 43 14.59 -8.84 0.41
N LYS A 44 15.30 -8.29 -0.59
CA LYS A 44 14.72 -7.34 -1.56
C LYS A 44 13.60 -7.97 -2.40
N ARG A 45 13.80 -9.21 -2.86
CA ARG A 45 12.78 -9.95 -3.64
C ARG A 45 11.57 -10.28 -2.79
N LEU A 46 11.77 -10.74 -1.55
CA LEU A 46 10.70 -11.04 -0.61
C LEU A 46 9.92 -9.79 -0.21
N THR A 47 10.60 -8.67 0.06
CA THR A 47 9.95 -7.37 0.33
C THR A 47 9.02 -6.98 -0.82
N LYS A 48 9.49 -7.07 -2.07
CA LYS A 48 8.64 -6.77 -3.24
C LYS A 48 7.52 -7.80 -3.42
N LYS A 49 7.76 -9.06 -3.05
CA LYS A 49 6.73 -10.11 -3.09
C LYS A 49 5.63 -9.84 -2.07
N VAL A 50 5.96 -9.55 -0.80
CA VAL A 50 5.00 -9.12 0.22
C VAL A 50 4.15 -7.96 -0.29
N PHE A 51 4.79 -6.92 -0.84
CA PHE A 51 4.11 -5.77 -1.41
C PHE A 51 3.11 -6.12 -2.52
N ASN A 52 3.49 -7.04 -3.41
CA ASN A 52 2.67 -7.47 -4.54
C ASN A 52 1.48 -8.34 -4.11
N GLU A 53 1.57 -9.00 -2.96
CA GLU A 53 0.56 -9.92 -2.41
C GLU A 53 -0.49 -9.22 -1.53
N PHE A 54 -0.40 -7.90 -1.35
CA PHE A 54 -1.47 -7.13 -0.71
C PHE A 54 -2.75 -7.21 -1.52
N VAL A 55 -3.84 -7.60 -0.87
CA VAL A 55 -5.18 -7.66 -1.45
C VAL A 55 -6.01 -6.52 -0.87
N VAL A 56 -6.54 -5.66 -1.76
CA VAL A 56 -7.42 -4.56 -1.39
C VAL A 56 -8.56 -4.50 -2.39
N ASP A 57 -9.80 -4.46 -1.90
CA ASP A 57 -11.01 -4.50 -2.71
C ASP A 57 -11.01 -5.73 -3.65
N GLU A 58 -10.75 -6.93 -3.07
CA GLU A 58 -10.68 -8.23 -3.75
C GLU A 58 -9.58 -8.37 -4.83
N GLU A 59 -8.70 -7.37 -4.98
CA GLU A 59 -7.64 -7.36 -6.00
C GLU A 59 -6.24 -7.31 -5.38
N TYR A 60 -5.34 -8.18 -5.86
CA TYR A 60 -3.92 -8.10 -5.53
C TYR A 60 -3.29 -6.85 -6.13
N PHE A 61 -2.38 -6.19 -5.41
CA PHE A 61 -1.57 -5.10 -5.93
C PHE A 61 -0.81 -5.50 -7.22
N LEU A 62 -0.40 -6.77 -7.33
CA LEU A 62 0.24 -7.31 -8.53
C LEU A 62 -0.66 -7.28 -9.78
N THR A 63 -1.95 -7.57 -9.61
CA THR A 63 -2.90 -7.78 -10.71
C THR A 63 -3.91 -6.66 -10.87
N MET A 64 -3.93 -5.71 -9.94
CA MET A 64 -4.78 -4.52 -9.97
C MET A 64 -4.55 -3.74 -11.27
N ASP A 65 -5.63 -3.15 -11.80
CA ASP A 65 -5.52 -2.29 -12.98
C ASP A 65 -4.44 -1.20 -12.78
N SER A 66 -3.60 -1.01 -13.79
CA SER A 66 -2.44 -0.12 -13.67
C SER A 66 -2.83 1.33 -13.44
N LYS A 67 -3.97 1.80 -13.97
CA LYS A 67 -4.42 3.18 -13.71
C LYS A 67 -4.94 3.31 -12.28
N LYS A 68 -5.78 2.36 -11.84
CA LYS A 68 -6.27 2.28 -10.46
C LYS A 68 -5.11 2.29 -9.47
N PHE A 69 -4.12 1.43 -9.67
CA PHE A 69 -2.94 1.36 -8.79
C PHE A 69 -2.14 2.67 -8.78
N LYS A 70 -1.93 3.31 -9.95
CA LYS A 70 -1.19 4.58 -10.04
C LYS A 70 -1.89 5.72 -9.32
N GLU A 71 -3.21 5.83 -9.48
CA GLU A 71 -4.00 6.89 -8.86
C GLU A 71 -4.09 6.73 -7.34
N GLN A 72 -4.25 5.49 -6.88
CA GLN A 72 -4.53 5.18 -5.48
C GLN A 72 -3.26 4.96 -4.64
N TYR A 73 -2.33 4.13 -5.11
CA TYR A 73 -1.27 3.56 -4.25
C TYR A 73 0.16 3.90 -4.66
N GLN A 74 0.44 4.25 -5.92
CA GLN A 74 1.81 4.47 -6.40
C GLN A 74 2.57 5.56 -5.60
N LEU A 75 1.87 6.60 -5.13
CA LEU A 75 2.50 7.64 -4.32
C LEU A 75 3.10 7.08 -3.01
N PHE A 76 2.47 6.05 -2.45
CA PHE A 76 2.84 5.42 -1.19
C PHE A 76 3.76 4.19 -1.38
N GLU A 77 4.12 3.81 -2.61
CA GLU A 77 4.92 2.61 -2.87
C GLU A 77 6.21 2.58 -2.05
N LYS A 78 6.92 3.71 -1.96
CA LYS A 78 8.16 3.80 -1.17
C LYS A 78 7.90 3.62 0.32
N ASP A 79 6.80 4.14 0.83
CA ASP A 79 6.43 4.04 2.23
C ASP A 79 6.01 2.61 2.58
N PHE A 80 5.23 1.95 1.71
CA PHE A 80 4.92 0.53 1.86
C PHE A 80 6.19 -0.33 1.92
N LEU A 81 7.10 -0.15 0.97
CA LEU A 81 8.36 -0.92 0.96
C LEU A 81 9.17 -0.67 2.24
N LYS A 82 9.24 0.58 2.71
CA LYS A 82 9.92 0.92 3.96
C LYS A 82 9.27 0.27 5.18
N LEU A 83 7.94 0.25 5.27
CA LEU A 83 7.23 -0.40 6.36
C LEU A 83 7.43 -1.91 6.34
N ILE A 84 7.35 -2.56 5.17
CA ILE A 84 7.60 -4.01 5.02
C ILE A 84 9.02 -4.36 5.47
N THR A 85 10.02 -3.62 4.98
CA THR A 85 11.43 -3.81 5.37
C THR A 85 11.61 -3.61 6.86
N GLY A 86 11.09 -2.52 7.44
CA GLY A 86 11.23 -2.23 8.85
C GLY A 86 10.53 -3.28 9.74
N CYS A 87 9.36 -3.77 9.35
CA CYS A 87 8.67 -4.82 10.09
C CYS A 87 9.42 -6.15 10.04
N GLY A 88 9.89 -6.55 8.85
CA GLY A 88 10.66 -7.77 8.67
C GLY A 88 12.00 -7.76 9.41
N GLU A 89 12.73 -6.64 9.36
CA GLU A 89 14.02 -6.46 10.06
C GLU A 89 13.89 -6.55 11.58
N ASN A 90 12.74 -6.12 12.12
CA ASN A 90 12.49 -6.09 13.57
C ASN A 90 11.63 -7.25 14.05
N GLY A 91 11.33 -8.25 13.20
CA GLY A 91 10.54 -9.42 13.57
C GLY A 91 9.15 -9.08 14.11
N ILE A 92 8.51 -8.04 13.55
CA ILE A 92 7.17 -7.63 13.99
C ILE A 92 6.17 -8.75 13.69
N ALA A 93 5.32 -9.07 14.66
CA ALA A 93 4.28 -10.09 14.50
C ALA A 93 3.36 -9.79 13.31
N TYR A 94 2.88 -10.85 12.64
CA TYR A 94 2.13 -10.72 11.39
C TYR A 94 0.85 -9.87 11.56
N GLU A 95 0.12 -10.06 12.65
CA GLU A 95 -1.10 -9.31 12.95
C GLU A 95 -0.83 -7.81 13.06
N THR A 96 0.23 -7.43 13.78
CA THR A 96 0.65 -6.03 13.93
C THR A 96 1.20 -5.46 12.62
N PHE A 97 1.91 -6.27 11.84
CA PHE A 97 2.34 -5.89 10.49
C PHE A 97 1.14 -5.55 9.60
N ILE A 98 0.08 -6.37 9.62
CA ILE A 98 -1.14 -6.13 8.85
C ILE A 98 -1.81 -4.82 9.28
N GLU A 99 -1.93 -4.55 10.58
CA GLU A 99 -2.49 -3.29 11.10
C GLU A 99 -1.69 -2.06 10.60
N ILE A 100 -0.36 -2.12 10.67
CA ILE A 100 0.53 -1.03 10.21
C ILE A 100 0.36 -0.77 8.70
N ILE A 101 0.25 -1.83 7.89
CA ILE A 101 0.05 -1.67 6.44
C ILE A 101 -1.35 -1.16 6.14
N ASP A 102 -2.37 -1.64 6.87
CA ASP A 102 -3.75 -1.23 6.69
C ASP A 102 -3.95 0.26 6.99
N ASP A 103 -3.27 0.81 7.99
CA ASP A 103 -3.23 2.26 8.26
C ASP A 103 -2.73 3.07 7.05
N LEU A 104 -1.73 2.55 6.33
CA LEU A 104 -1.20 3.20 5.13
C LEU A 104 -2.17 3.06 3.95
N VAL A 105 -2.85 1.92 3.82
CA VAL A 105 -3.94 1.72 2.83
C VAL A 105 -5.09 2.70 3.10
N ALA A 106 -5.47 2.90 4.37
CA ALA A 106 -6.48 3.87 4.77
C ALA A 106 -6.09 5.29 4.35
N CYS A 107 -4.83 5.69 4.59
CA CYS A 107 -4.29 6.98 4.14
C CYS A 107 -4.41 7.15 2.62
N ALA A 108 -4.08 6.10 1.85
CA ALA A 108 -4.19 6.12 0.39
C ALA A 108 -5.64 6.31 -0.07
N LYS A 109 -6.59 5.57 0.53
CA LYS A 109 -8.03 5.72 0.23
C LYS A 109 -8.56 7.10 0.60
N PHE A 110 -8.21 7.64 1.77
CA PHE A 110 -8.63 8.99 2.17
C PHE A 110 -8.11 10.07 1.22
N ARG A 111 -6.87 9.93 0.73
CA ARG A 111 -6.31 10.84 -0.26
C ARG A 111 -7.15 10.84 -1.54
N VAL A 112 -7.50 9.67 -2.07
CA VAL A 112 -8.31 9.54 -3.29
C VAL A 112 -9.68 10.18 -3.09
N ASN A 113 -10.36 9.85 -1.99
CA ASN A 113 -11.66 10.42 -1.64
C ASN A 113 -11.63 11.96 -1.52
N ALA A 114 -10.53 12.54 -1.02
CA ALA A 114 -10.37 13.99 -0.95
C ALA A 114 -10.30 14.64 -2.34
N PHE A 115 -9.60 14.00 -3.30
CA PHE A 115 -9.55 14.48 -4.69
C PHE A 115 -10.88 14.28 -5.44
N GLU A 116 -11.63 13.22 -5.14
CA GLU A 116 -12.97 13.02 -5.68
C GLU A 116 -13.92 14.13 -5.21
N LYS A 117 -13.95 14.42 -3.89
CA LYS A 117 -14.71 15.54 -3.34
C LYS A 117 -14.32 16.88 -3.97
N LEU A 118 -13.03 17.12 -4.19
CA LEU A 118 -12.58 18.34 -4.88
C LEU A 118 -13.16 18.44 -6.30
N LYS A 119 -13.16 17.34 -7.07
CA LYS A 119 -13.73 17.33 -8.43
C LYS A 119 -15.24 17.58 -8.42
N GLU A 120 -15.96 16.98 -7.47
CA GLU A 120 -17.41 17.21 -7.31
C GLU A 120 -17.72 18.68 -7.01
N GLU A 121 -17.00 19.30 -6.08
CA GLU A 121 -17.22 20.70 -5.72
C GLU A 121 -16.84 21.67 -6.85
N ILE A 122 -15.79 21.36 -7.62
CA ILE A 122 -15.46 22.11 -8.85
C ILE A 122 -16.60 22.02 -9.87
N GLY A 123 -17.18 20.83 -10.07
CA GLY A 123 -18.31 20.63 -10.99
C GLY A 123 -19.53 21.48 -10.61
N LYS A 124 -19.94 21.42 -9.34
CA LYS A 124 -21.06 22.23 -8.81
C LYS A 124 -20.83 23.74 -8.98
N ALA A 125 -19.61 24.21 -8.73
CA ALA A 125 -19.28 25.62 -8.89
C ALA A 125 -19.37 26.10 -10.35
N HIS A 126 -19.03 25.23 -11.31
CA HIS A 126 -19.17 25.53 -12.73
C HIS A 126 -20.63 25.52 -13.19
N GLU A 127 -21.43 24.52 -12.79
CA GLU A 127 -22.86 24.44 -13.10
C GLU A 127 -23.63 25.67 -12.56
N ALA A 128 -23.37 26.06 -11.31
CA ALA A 128 -23.98 27.26 -10.72
C ALA A 128 -23.61 28.56 -11.47
N SER A 129 -22.39 28.64 -12.03
CA SER A 129 -21.97 29.80 -12.82
C SER A 129 -22.54 29.82 -14.23
N GLU A 130 -22.97 28.68 -14.78
CA GLU A 130 -23.64 28.63 -16.09
C GLU A 130 -25.14 28.95 -15.96
N GLU A 131 -25.80 28.49 -14.89
CA GLU A 131 -27.21 28.83 -14.58
C GLU A 131 -27.40 30.33 -14.29
N GLU A 132 -26.46 30.99 -13.58
CA GLU A 132 -26.52 32.44 -13.33
C GLU A 132 -26.34 33.29 -14.61
N VAL A 133 -25.71 32.77 -15.67
CA VAL A 133 -25.52 33.49 -16.94
C VAL A 133 -26.73 33.36 -17.86
N GLU A 134 -27.46 32.24 -17.81
CA GLU A 134 -28.71 32.08 -18.56
C GLU A 134 -29.88 32.87 -17.95
N GLU A 135 -29.93 33.04 -16.62
CA GLU A 135 -30.98 33.85 -15.97
C GLU A 135 -30.82 35.37 -16.17
N ASP A 136 -29.62 35.87 -16.45
CA ASP A 136 -29.36 37.29 -16.74
C ASP A 136 -29.60 37.68 -18.22
N GLU A 137 -29.85 36.70 -19.11
CA GLU A 137 -30.13 36.92 -20.54
C GLU A 137 -31.64 36.80 -20.93
N GLU A 138 -32.55 36.54 -19.99
CA GLU A 138 -34.03 36.67 -20.17
C GLU A 138 -34.60 38.03 -19.71
#